data_AF-A0AAU7L7Q1-F1
#
_entry.id   AF-A0AAU7L7Q1-F1
#
_cell.length_a   1.000
_cell.length_b   1.000
_cell.length_c   1.000
_cell.angle_alpha   90.00
_cell.angle_beta   90.00
_cell.angle_gamma   90.00
#
_symmetry.space_group_name_H-M   'P 1'
#
loop_
_entity.id
_entity.type
_entity.pdbx_description
1 polymer ?
#
loop_
_entity_poly.entity_id
_entity_poly.type
_entity_poly.pdbx_seq_one_letter_code
_entity_poly.pdbx_strand_id
1 'polypeptide(L)'
;MNRSRNIGGVAKGIKEYSLRVTGPIPFDDDIKWAEIFGATITVFPSSPGGKRETYLDCCTSEVGKQYTVDNEARRTLTMFAVKKVDE
;
A
#
# COMPACT_ATOMS: atom_id res chain seq x y z
N MET A 1 19.80 15.45 21.95
CA MET A 1 20.61 16.56 21.43
C MET A 1 22.04 16.36 21.93
N ASN A 2 23.07 16.39 21.08
CA ASN A 2 24.44 16.16 21.52
C ASN A 2 25.17 17.50 21.83
N ARG A 3 26.36 17.40 22.46
CA ARG A 3 27.16 18.54 22.93
C ARG A 3 27.48 19.60 21.85
N SER A 4 27.34 19.25 20.57
CA SER A 4 27.57 20.14 19.41
C SER A 4 26.29 20.76 18.84
N ARG A 5 25.16 20.71 19.55
CA ARG A 5 23.83 21.20 19.12
C ARG A 5 23.30 20.56 17.82
N ASN A 6 23.88 19.46 17.37
CA ASN A 6 23.35 18.68 16.26
C ASN A 6 22.22 17.77 16.76
N ILE A 7 21.38 17.32 15.83
CA ILE A 7 20.38 16.27 16.09
C ILE A 7 21.13 15.08 16.71
N GLY A 8 20.92 14.86 18.00
CA GLY A 8 21.71 13.94 18.82
C GLY A 8 21.19 12.50 18.81
N GLY A 9 20.34 12.18 17.83
CA GLY A 9 19.65 10.91 17.71
C GLY A 9 18.43 11.08 16.82
N VAL A 10 18.29 10.20 15.84
CA VAL A 10 17.05 10.03 15.06
C VAL A 10 16.50 8.68 15.50
N ALA A 11 15.32 8.65 16.11
CA ALA A 11 14.61 7.39 16.23
C ALA A 11 14.16 7.03 14.81
N LYS A 12 14.73 5.98 14.21
CA LYS A 12 14.08 5.34 13.07
C LYS A 12 12.76 4.79 13.60
N GLY A 13 11.68 5.55 13.39
CA GLY A 13 10.33 5.12 13.74
C GLY A 13 9.90 3.92 12.91
N ILE A 14 8.60 3.64 12.92
CA ILE A 14 8.00 2.61 12.06
C ILE A 14 8.29 3.00 10.60
N LYS A 15 8.85 2.08 9.83
CA LYS A 15 9.09 2.29 8.40
C LYS A 15 7.77 2.07 7.68
N GLU A 16 7.13 3.16 7.28
CA GLU A 16 5.90 3.12 6.50
C GLU A 16 6.23 3.06 5.00
N TYR A 17 5.50 2.21 4.28
CA TYR A 17 5.53 2.12 2.82
C TYR A 17 4.17 2.58 2.28
N SER A 18 4.12 3.79 1.73
CA SER A 18 2.91 4.30 1.10
C SER A 18 2.71 3.64 -0.26
N LEU A 19 1.52 3.10 -0.47
CA LEU A 19 1.10 2.38 -1.67
C LEU A 19 -0.11 3.08 -2.29
N ARG A 20 -0.12 3.14 -3.62
CA ARG A 20 -1.28 3.60 -4.39
C ARG A 20 -1.75 2.45 -5.26
N VAL A 21 -2.89 1.88 -4.90
CA VAL A 21 -3.43 0.66 -5.53
C VAL A 21 -4.70 1.01 -6.28
N THR A 22 -4.79 0.60 -7.53
CA THR A 22 -6.02 0.74 -8.32
C THR A 22 -6.56 -0.63 -8.63
N GLY A 23 -7.83 -0.88 -8.29
CA GLY A 23 -8.50 -2.15 -8.54
C GLY A 23 -9.90 -1.97 -9.14
N PRO A 24 -10.41 -3.01 -9.82
CA PRO A 24 -11.80 -3.06 -10.24
C PRO A 24 -12.73 -3.19 -9.03
N ILE A 25 -13.90 -2.55 -9.11
CA ILE A 25 -14.99 -2.72 -8.15
C ILE A 25 -15.89 -3.84 -8.66
N PRO A 26 -16.08 -4.93 -7.91
CA PRO A 26 -16.99 -6.01 -8.30
C PRO A 26 -18.45 -5.52 -8.30
N PHE A 27 -19.28 -6.12 -9.16
CA PHE A 27 -20.70 -5.75 -9.30
C PHE A 27 -21.60 -6.27 -8.17
N ASP A 28 -21.28 -7.44 -7.62
CA ASP A 28 -22.19 -8.18 -6.74
C ASP A 28 -22.01 -7.89 -5.25
N ASP A 29 -20.81 -7.49 -4.81
CA ASP A 29 -20.50 -7.36 -3.38
C ASP A 29 -19.63 -6.14 -3.11
N ASP A 30 -20.18 -5.16 -2.39
CA ASP A 30 -19.45 -3.92 -2.12
C ASP A 30 -18.42 -4.19 -1.01
N ILE A 31 -17.15 -4.25 -1.40
CA ILE A 31 -16.04 -4.43 -0.47
C ILE A 31 -15.97 -3.19 0.42
N LYS A 32 -15.83 -3.39 1.73
CA LYS A 32 -15.57 -2.29 2.67
C LYS A 32 -14.13 -1.79 2.54
N TRP A 33 -13.85 -1.05 1.47
CA TRP A 33 -12.51 -0.57 1.12
C TRP A 33 -11.83 0.27 2.21
N ALA A 34 -12.62 0.99 3.01
CA ALA A 34 -12.12 1.81 4.12
C ALA A 34 -11.75 1.00 5.38
N GLU A 35 -12.27 -0.23 5.52
CA GLU A 35 -12.05 -1.10 6.67
C GLU A 35 -10.98 -2.18 6.38
N ILE A 36 -10.22 -2.04 5.29
CA ILE A 36 -9.12 -2.97 4.98
C ILE A 36 -7.98 -2.75 5.97
N PHE A 37 -7.71 -3.79 6.76
CA PHE A 37 -6.65 -3.83 7.76
C PHE A 37 -5.96 -5.20 7.73
N GLY A 38 -4.63 -5.23 7.85
CA GLY A 38 -3.85 -6.48 7.85
C GLY A 38 -3.78 -7.17 6.47
N ALA A 39 -4.04 -6.44 5.39
CA ALA A 39 -3.98 -7.01 4.04
C ALA A 39 -2.53 -7.30 3.61
N THR A 40 -2.36 -8.26 2.70
CA THR A 40 -1.07 -8.54 2.07
C THR A 40 -1.17 -8.25 0.58
N ILE A 41 -0.24 -7.45 0.06
CA ILE A 41 -0.16 -7.14 -1.36
C ILE A 41 1.13 -7.74 -1.91
N THR A 42 1.00 -8.55 -2.94
CA THR A 42 2.14 -9.10 -3.68
C THR A 42 2.15 -8.55 -5.09
N VAL A 43 3.27 -7.98 -5.48
CA VAL A 43 3.57 -7.57 -6.85
C VAL A 43 4.40 -8.67 -7.50
N PHE A 44 3.82 -9.31 -8.51
CA PHE A 44 4.53 -10.27 -9.33
C PHE A 44 5.25 -9.54 -10.48
N PRO A 45 6.52 -9.88 -10.75
CA PRO A 45 7.26 -9.30 -11.85
C PRO A 45 6.68 -9.74 -13.20
N SER A 46 6.57 -8.81 -14.14
CA SER A 46 6.10 -9.12 -15.50
C SER A 46 7.14 -9.82 -16.38
N SER A 47 8.40 -9.88 -15.93
CA SER A 47 9.52 -10.46 -16.69
C SER A 47 10.04 -11.75 -16.02
N PRO A 48 10.47 -12.78 -16.80
CA PRO A 48 11.14 -13.95 -16.25
C PRO A 48 12.40 -13.55 -15.46
N GLY A 49 12.46 -13.94 -14.19
CA GLY A 49 13.60 -13.66 -13.30
C GLY A 49 13.51 -12.37 -12.48
N GLY A 50 12.38 -11.65 -12.52
CA GLY A 50 12.15 -10.55 -11.58
C GLY A 50 11.95 -11.05 -10.14
N LYS A 51 12.20 -10.17 -9.18
CA LYS A 51 11.91 -10.43 -7.76
C LYS A 51 10.46 -10.09 -7.46
N ARG A 52 9.82 -10.91 -6.63
CA ARG A 52 8.50 -10.66 -6.08
C ARG A 52 8.63 -9.64 -4.96
N GLU A 53 7.82 -8.59 -4.99
CA GLU A 53 7.74 -7.63 -3.90
C GLU A 53 6.46 -7.87 -3.11
N THR A 54 6.58 -8.14 -1.81
CA THR A 54 5.43 -8.35 -0.93
C THR A 54 5.38 -7.29 0.16
N TYR A 55 4.24 -6.62 0.26
CA TYR A 55 3.91 -5.65 1.29
C TYR A 55 2.95 -6.30 2.29
N LEU A 56 3.34 -6.28 3.56
CA LEU A 56 2.62 -6.92 4.66
C LEU A 56 2.01 -5.85 5.57
N ASP A 57 0.90 -6.21 6.21
CA ASP A 57 0.11 -5.35 7.10
C ASP A 57 -0.34 -4.05 6.43
N CYS A 58 -0.86 -4.17 5.20
CA CYS A 58 -1.43 -3.07 4.45
C CYS A 58 -2.75 -2.61 5.07
N CYS A 59 -2.88 -1.31 5.30
CA CYS A 59 -4.08 -0.67 5.83
C CYS A 59 -4.50 0.48 4.90
N THR A 60 -5.81 0.65 4.68
CA THR A 60 -6.31 1.76 3.87
C THR A 60 -6.30 3.06 4.67
N SER A 61 -5.67 4.10 4.13
CA SER A 61 -5.74 5.46 4.67
C SER A 61 -6.78 6.31 3.96
N GLU A 62 -6.92 6.15 2.64
CA GLU A 62 -7.90 6.90 1.85
C GLU A 62 -8.53 6.04 0.76
N VAL A 63 -9.85 6.19 0.59
CA VAL A 63 -10.64 5.56 -0.47
C VAL A 63 -10.99 6.64 -1.50
N GLY A 64 -10.40 6.54 -2.70
CA GLY A 64 -10.68 7.46 -3.79
C GLY A 64 -12.09 7.29 -4.36
N LYS A 65 -12.51 8.26 -5.19
CA LYS A 65 -13.80 8.16 -5.90
C LYS A 65 -13.77 7.01 -6.92
N GLN A 66 -14.93 6.40 -7.13
CA GLN A 66 -15.14 5.48 -8.24
C GLN A 66 -15.09 6.24 -9.57
N TYR A 67 -14.47 5.61 -10.57
CA TYR A 67 -14.45 6.08 -11.95
C TYR A 67 -14.51 4.89 -12.90
N THR A 68 -15.00 5.09 -14.12
CA THR A 68 -15.16 4.01 -15.10
C THR A 68 -14.11 4.13 -16.18
N VAL A 69 -13.42 3.03 -16.50
CA VAL A 69 -12.48 2.91 -17.62
C VAL A 69 -12.82 1.64 -18.37
N ASP A 70 -13.02 1.73 -19.69
CA ASP A 70 -13.30 0.57 -20.56
C ASP A 70 -14.47 -0.32 -20.07
N ASN A 71 -15.58 0.29 -19.65
CA ASN A 71 -16.76 -0.38 -19.08
C ASN A 71 -16.54 -1.07 -17.71
N GLU A 72 -15.36 -0.92 -17.11
CA GLU A 72 -15.02 -1.46 -15.79
C GLU A 72 -15.02 -0.33 -14.75
N ALA A 73 -15.81 -0.48 -13.68
CA ALA A 73 -15.75 0.43 -12.55
C ALA A 73 -14.44 0.18 -11.78
N ARG A 74 -13.62 1.20 -11.61
CA ARG A 74 -12.35 1.15 -10.89
C ARG A 74 -12.34 2.16 -9.74
N ARG A 75 -11.51 1.88 -8.75
CA ARG A 75 -11.24 2.79 -7.65
C ARG A 75 -9.77 2.73 -7.27
N THR A 76 -9.24 3.88 -6.87
CA THR A 76 -7.89 4.00 -6.33
C THR A 76 -7.95 4.10 -4.81
N LEU A 77 -7.05 3.39 -4.15
CA LEU A 77 -6.86 3.37 -2.71
C LEU A 77 -5.45 3.90 -2.39
N THR A 78 -5.38 4.74 -1.37
CA THR A 78 -4.11 5.07 -0.73
C THR A 78 -4.01 4.19 0.49
N MET A 79 -2.95 3.39 0.54
CA MET A 79 -2.69 2.44 1.63
C MET A 79 -1.29 2.69 2.20
N PHE A 80 -1.07 2.22 3.41
CA PHE A 80 0.26 2.14 3.99
C PHE A 80 0.53 0.71 4.45
N ALA A 81 1.78 0.25 4.28
CA ALA A 81 2.25 -1.04 4.75
C ALA A 81 3.38 -0.86 5.77
N VAL A 82 3.46 -1.77 6.73
CA VAL A 82 4.44 -1.73 7.82
C VAL A 82 5.73 -2.47 7.46
N LYS A 83 5.64 -3.41 6.50
CA LYS A 83 6.79 -4.23 6.10
C LYS A 83 6.77 -4.52 4.61
N LYS A 84 7.96 -4.50 4.01
CA LYS A 84 8.22 -4.95 2.63
C LYS A 84 9.21 -6.11 2.66
N VAL A 85 8.94 -7.15 1.88
CA VAL A 85 9.79 -8.32 1.64
C VAL A 85 10.05 -8.42 0.14
N ASP A 86 11.31 -8.55 -0.24
CA ASP A 86 11.74 -8.81 -1.61
C ASP A 86 12.17 -10.29 -1.70
N GLU A 87 11.50 -11.09 -2.54
CA GLU A 87 11.72 -12.54 -2.74
C GLU A 87 12.21 -12.85 -4.17
#